data_AF-A0A522YU92-F1
#
_entry.id   AF-A0A522YU92-F1
#
_cell.length_a   1.000
_cell.length_b   1.000
_cell.length_c   1.000
_cell.angle_alpha   90.00
_cell.angle_beta   90.00
_cell.angle_gamma   90.00
#
_symmetry.space_group_name_H-M   'P 1'
#
loop_
_entity.id
_entity.type
_entity.pdbx_description
1 polymer ?
#
loop_
_entity_poly.entity_id
_entity_poly.type
_entity_poly.pdbx_seq_one_letter_code
_entity_poly.pdbx_strand_id
1 'polypeptide(L)'
;MIRHLMFVFLMLAVPPAVSAKTAAPFAAAAACGVCHTDHYGNWKNSLHALSYANPIFQAAYQKAYAETSGKAAQICLPCHAPTVRLTGDYAAKDEITREGITCDFCHSVADVKGGVFTLKPGDVKRSALKDSAPKEHGAAYGEAFATARLCSGCHDFTNRLGAKVGNTYDEWTKSHFMADGVQCQH
;
A
#
# COMPACT_ATOMS: atom_id res chain seq x y z
N MET A 1 15.76 -0.96 -74.25
CA MET A 1 14.77 -1.27 -73.20
C MET A 1 15.52 -1.84 -72.01
N ILE A 2 15.62 -1.11 -70.89
CA ILE A 2 15.78 -1.59 -69.50
C ILE A 2 15.62 -0.33 -68.64
N ARG A 3 14.55 -0.25 -67.83
CA ARG A 3 14.27 0.84 -66.89
C ARG A 3 14.94 0.47 -65.56
N HIS A 4 15.87 1.28 -65.08
CA HIS A 4 16.31 1.22 -63.68
C HIS A 4 15.43 2.17 -62.85
N LEU A 5 14.55 1.60 -62.02
CA LEU A 5 13.87 2.34 -60.96
C LEU A 5 14.85 2.49 -59.78
N MET A 6 15.27 3.72 -59.50
CA MET A 6 15.92 4.05 -58.22
C MET A 6 14.83 4.23 -57.17
N PHE A 7 14.71 3.28 -56.24
CA PHE A 7 13.90 3.44 -55.03
C PHE A 7 14.68 4.27 -54.01
N VAL A 8 14.24 5.50 -53.77
CA VAL A 8 14.70 6.32 -52.65
C VAL A 8 13.95 5.87 -51.40
N PHE A 9 14.64 5.20 -50.48
CA PHE A 9 14.10 4.84 -49.17
C PHE A 9 14.20 6.06 -48.23
N LEU A 10 13.09 6.78 -48.06
CA LEU A 10 12.99 7.85 -47.07
C LEU A 10 12.85 7.20 -45.69
N MET A 11 13.96 7.11 -44.94
CA MET A 11 13.92 6.67 -43.54
C MET A 11 13.26 7.77 -42.69
N LEU A 12 11.98 7.58 -42.38
CA LEU A 12 11.30 8.36 -41.34
C LEU A 12 11.88 7.94 -39.99
N ALA A 13 12.68 8.82 -39.38
CA ALA A 13 13.13 8.66 -38.01
C ALA A 13 11.92 8.76 -37.07
N VAL A 14 11.55 7.64 -36.45
CA VAL A 14 10.54 7.60 -35.39
C VAL A 14 11.21 8.15 -34.12
N PRO A 15 10.70 9.24 -33.52
CA PRO A 15 11.25 9.73 -32.26
C PRO A 15 11.05 8.67 -31.17
N PRO A 16 12.00 8.51 -30.25
CA PRO A 16 11.87 7.53 -29.18
C PRO A 16 10.63 7.88 -28.34
N ALA A 17 9.79 6.88 -28.08
CA ALA A 17 8.67 7.04 -27.17
C ALA A 17 9.20 7.49 -25.80
N VAL A 18 8.83 8.71 -25.40
CA VAL A 18 9.01 9.16 -24.02
C VAL A 18 8.09 8.28 -23.17
N SER A 19 8.69 7.34 -22.44
CA SER A 19 7.98 6.54 -21.45
C SER A 19 7.42 7.51 -20.40
N ALA A 20 6.12 7.75 -20.46
CA ALA A 20 5.42 8.49 -19.43
C ALA A 20 5.59 7.70 -18.13
N LYS A 21 6.34 8.27 -17.18
CA LYS A 21 6.39 7.80 -15.80
C LYS A 21 4.93 7.76 -15.33
N THR A 22 4.34 6.56 -15.24
CA THR A 22 2.99 6.39 -14.71
C THR A 22 2.96 7.10 -13.36
N ALA A 23 2.01 8.01 -13.16
CA ALA A 23 1.82 8.67 -11.88
C ALA A 23 1.88 7.60 -10.78
N ALA A 24 2.64 7.85 -9.72
CA ALA A 24 2.69 6.91 -8.59
C ALA A 24 1.24 6.64 -8.17
N PRO A 25 0.82 5.38 -8.02
CA PRO A 25 -0.59 5.04 -7.83
C PRO A 25 -1.16 5.59 -6.51
N PHE A 26 -0.31 6.14 -5.64
CA PHE A 26 -0.67 6.69 -4.35
C PHE A 26 -0.23 8.15 -4.26
N ALA A 27 -1.09 8.99 -3.72
CA ALA A 27 -0.77 10.36 -3.32
C ALA A 27 -0.06 10.37 -1.97
N ALA A 28 0.86 11.32 -1.78
CA ALA A 28 1.52 11.57 -0.51
C ALA A 28 0.49 11.98 0.56
N ALA A 29 0.70 11.55 1.81
CA ALA A 29 -0.19 11.85 2.93
C ALA A 29 -0.33 13.38 3.17
N ALA A 30 0.70 14.16 2.86
CA ALA A 30 0.67 15.61 2.96
C ALA A 30 -0.42 16.25 2.08
N ALA A 31 -0.74 15.66 0.92
CA ALA A 31 -1.84 16.13 0.07
C ALA A 31 -3.19 15.96 0.77
N CYS A 32 -3.38 14.85 1.50
CA CYS A 32 -4.57 14.62 2.32
C CYS A 32 -4.65 15.62 3.49
N GLY A 33 -3.50 15.96 4.08
CA GLY A 33 -3.38 16.87 5.22
C GLY A 33 -3.78 18.32 4.94
N VAL A 34 -3.94 18.72 3.67
CA VAL A 34 -4.46 20.04 3.29
C VAL A 34 -5.91 20.22 3.77
N CYS A 35 -6.73 19.17 3.66
CA CYS A 35 -8.15 19.20 4.05
C CYS A 35 -8.46 18.35 5.28
N HIS A 36 -7.75 17.23 5.48
CA HIS A 36 -7.93 16.32 6.62
C HIS A 36 -6.87 16.55 7.70
N THR A 37 -6.80 17.77 8.21
CA THR A 37 -5.74 18.23 9.12
C THR A 37 -5.60 17.37 10.38
N ASP A 38 -6.73 17.02 11.00
CA ASP A 38 -6.74 16.29 12.27
C ASP A 38 -6.33 14.83 12.07
N HIS A 39 -6.89 14.18 11.04
CA HIS A 39 -6.53 12.81 10.69
C HIS A 39 -5.05 12.70 10.27
N TYR A 40 -4.56 13.66 9.49
CA TYR A 40 -3.14 13.74 9.13
C TYR A 40 -2.27 13.98 10.37
N GLY A 41 -2.68 14.88 11.27
CA GLY A 41 -2.00 15.18 12.53
C GLY A 41 -1.89 13.97 13.46
N ASN A 42 -2.93 13.14 13.51
CA ASN A 42 -2.93 11.88 14.26
C ASN A 42 -2.08 10.82 13.56
N TRP A 43 -2.26 10.65 12.25
CA TRP A 43 -1.54 9.66 11.45
C TRP A 43 -0.03 9.88 11.49
N LYS A 44 0.45 11.11 11.26
CA LYS A 44 1.90 11.42 11.13
C LYS A 44 2.71 11.06 12.37
N ASN A 45 2.05 10.97 13.53
CA ASN A 45 2.65 10.63 14.82
C ASN A 45 2.38 9.17 15.25
N SER A 46 1.71 8.38 14.41
CA SER A 46 1.35 6.99 14.70
C SER A 46 2.44 6.00 14.27
N LEU A 47 2.38 4.78 14.81
CA LEU A 47 3.23 3.69 14.35
C LEU A 47 2.93 3.26 12.90
N HIS A 48 1.77 3.62 12.34
CA HIS A 48 1.47 3.38 10.93
C HIS A 48 2.26 4.30 10.00
N ALA A 49 2.39 5.60 10.32
CA ALA A 49 3.27 6.50 9.57
C ALA A 49 4.75 6.13 9.77
N LEU A 50 5.11 5.68 10.97
CA LEU A 50 6.47 5.27 11.30
C LEU A 50 6.79 3.83 10.90
N SER A 51 5.88 3.09 10.28
CA SER A 51 6.04 1.64 10.11
C SER A 51 7.30 1.26 9.33
N TYR A 52 7.69 2.06 8.36
CA TYR A 52 8.97 1.90 7.66
C TYR A 52 10.13 2.55 8.42
N ALA A 53 9.97 3.78 8.91
CA ALA A 53 11.09 4.56 9.46
C ALA A 53 11.46 4.22 10.92
N ASN A 54 10.65 3.42 11.63
CA ASN A 54 10.86 3.11 13.03
C ASN A 54 12.24 2.44 13.25
N PRO A 55 13.06 2.93 14.20
CA PRO A 55 14.43 2.46 14.38
C PRO A 55 14.52 1.00 14.86
N ILE A 56 13.56 0.53 15.65
CA ILE A 56 13.49 -0.86 16.11
C ILE A 56 13.21 -1.77 14.91
N PHE A 57 12.24 -1.40 14.07
CA PHE A 57 11.97 -2.11 12.83
C PHE A 57 13.18 -2.10 11.90
N GLN A 58 13.81 -0.94 11.68
CA GLN A 58 14.97 -0.81 10.79
C GLN A 58 16.13 -1.68 11.25
N ALA A 59 16.42 -1.75 12.56
CA ALA A 59 17.48 -2.63 13.07
C ALA A 59 17.23 -4.10 12.73
N ALA A 60 16.00 -4.59 12.95
CA ALA A 60 15.62 -5.97 12.61
C ALA A 60 15.58 -6.20 11.09
N TYR A 61 15.02 -5.26 10.33
CA TYR A 61 14.88 -5.33 8.88
C TYR A 61 16.24 -5.35 8.18
N GLN A 62 17.16 -4.45 8.53
CA GLN A 62 18.49 -4.39 7.89
C GLN A 62 19.31 -5.64 8.19
N LYS A 63 19.23 -6.19 9.41
CA LYS A 63 19.84 -7.48 9.74
C LYS A 63 19.28 -8.59 8.85
N ALA A 64 17.96 -8.74 8.79
CA ALA A 64 17.32 -9.76 7.96
C ALA A 64 17.61 -9.55 6.47
N TYR A 65 17.66 -8.29 6.01
CA TYR A 65 17.98 -7.94 4.64
C TYR A 65 19.40 -8.40 4.27
N ALA A 66 20.40 -8.13 5.12
CA ALA A 66 21.77 -8.59 4.92
C ALA A 66 21.87 -10.13 4.91
N GLU A 67 21.28 -10.80 5.92
CA GLU A 67 21.32 -12.25 6.09
C GLU A 67 20.62 -13.02 4.95
N THR A 68 19.64 -12.38 4.30
CA THR A 68 18.85 -13.00 3.23
C THR A 68 19.20 -12.51 1.83
N SER A 69 20.30 -11.74 1.69
CA SER A 69 20.70 -11.11 0.42
C SER A 69 19.55 -10.32 -0.22
N GLY A 70 18.86 -9.53 0.60
CA GLY A 70 17.78 -8.63 0.23
C GLY A 70 16.38 -9.25 0.16
N LYS A 71 16.24 -10.58 0.24
CA LYS A 71 14.93 -11.26 0.12
C LYS A 71 13.95 -10.89 1.24
N ALA A 72 14.44 -10.45 2.40
CA ALA A 72 13.60 -9.97 3.50
C ALA A 72 12.66 -8.82 3.09
N ALA A 73 13.02 -8.00 2.10
CA ALA A 73 12.15 -6.92 1.62
C ALA A 73 10.77 -7.42 1.19
N GLN A 74 10.70 -8.58 0.53
CA GLN A 74 9.44 -9.18 0.08
C GLN A 74 8.58 -9.75 1.22
N ILE A 75 9.11 -9.83 2.44
CA ILE A 75 8.40 -10.33 3.62
C ILE A 75 8.01 -9.15 4.52
N CYS A 76 8.93 -8.22 4.76
CA CYS A 76 8.75 -7.13 5.71
C CYS A 76 7.93 -5.97 5.14
N LEU A 77 8.27 -5.51 3.94
CA LEU A 77 7.69 -4.30 3.35
C LEU A 77 6.20 -4.43 2.97
N PRO A 78 5.65 -5.60 2.63
CA PRO A 78 4.21 -5.71 2.40
C PRO A 78 3.32 -5.35 3.60
N CYS A 79 3.88 -5.29 4.82
CA CYS A 79 3.20 -4.79 6.01
C CYS A 79 3.74 -3.41 6.45
N HIS A 80 5.05 -3.18 6.35
CA HIS A 80 5.69 -1.96 6.85
C HIS A 80 5.78 -0.80 5.85
N ALA A 81 5.56 -1.06 4.57
CA ALA A 81 5.51 -0.09 3.47
C ALA A 81 4.59 -0.63 2.37
N PRO A 82 3.30 -0.85 2.66
CA PRO A 82 2.46 -1.76 1.86
C PRO A 82 2.12 -1.25 0.44
N THR A 83 2.49 -0.02 0.09
CA THR A 83 2.46 0.49 -1.29
C THR A 83 3.30 -0.38 -2.25
N VAL A 84 4.35 -1.06 -1.75
CA VAL A 84 5.18 -2.01 -2.53
C VAL A 84 4.38 -3.14 -3.17
N ARG A 85 3.19 -3.46 -2.63
CA ARG A 85 2.30 -4.50 -3.18
C ARG A 85 1.85 -4.17 -4.60
N LEU A 86 1.80 -2.89 -4.94
CA LEU A 86 1.43 -2.41 -6.26
C LEU A 86 2.60 -1.78 -7.01
N THR A 87 3.47 -1.03 -6.31
CA THR A 87 4.58 -0.31 -6.96
C THR A 87 5.78 -1.22 -7.27
N GLY A 88 5.94 -2.33 -6.53
CA GLY A 88 7.12 -3.18 -6.63
C GLY A 88 8.40 -2.54 -6.08
N ASP A 89 8.32 -1.38 -5.42
CA ASP A 89 9.48 -0.65 -4.88
C ASP A 89 10.04 -1.28 -3.59
N TYR A 90 10.46 -2.54 -3.67
CA TYR A 90 11.07 -3.27 -2.55
C TYR A 90 12.45 -2.75 -2.16
N ALA A 91 13.02 -1.83 -2.94
CA ALA A 91 14.24 -1.10 -2.59
C ALA A 91 13.94 0.20 -1.81
N ALA A 92 12.66 0.52 -1.58
CA ALA A 92 12.20 1.73 -0.90
C ALA A 92 12.85 3.01 -1.44
N LYS A 93 12.97 3.11 -2.78
CA LYS A 93 13.55 4.26 -3.48
C LYS A 93 12.58 5.44 -3.55
N ASP A 94 11.29 5.15 -3.62
CA ASP A 94 10.26 6.16 -3.71
C ASP A 94 9.90 6.70 -2.32
N GLU A 95 9.66 8.01 -2.22
CA GLU A 95 9.27 8.66 -0.96
C GLU A 95 7.95 8.08 -0.41
N ILE A 96 7.00 7.77 -1.30
CA ILE A 96 5.71 7.18 -0.93
C ILE A 96 5.85 5.80 -0.28
N THR A 97 6.91 5.05 -0.61
CA THR A 97 7.22 3.78 0.07
C THR A 97 7.72 4.03 1.49
N ARG A 98 8.48 5.11 1.69
CA ARG A 98 9.04 5.47 3.00
C ARG A 98 8.06 6.18 3.93
N GLU A 99 6.90 6.61 3.44
CA GLU A 99 5.77 7.11 4.27
C GLU A 99 5.11 6.00 5.12
N GLY A 100 5.55 4.74 4.99
CA GLY A 100 4.99 3.62 5.73
C GLY A 100 3.58 3.27 5.26
N ILE A 101 2.66 3.07 6.20
CA ILE A 101 1.25 2.80 5.91
C ILE A 101 0.56 4.16 5.70
N THR A 102 0.71 4.71 4.49
CA THR A 102 0.20 6.03 4.11
C THR A 102 -1.33 6.08 4.00
N CYS A 103 -1.90 7.30 4.07
CA CYS A 103 -3.33 7.56 3.92
C CYS A 103 -3.89 6.87 2.66
N ASP A 104 -3.22 7.06 1.53
CA ASP A 104 -3.74 6.58 0.25
C ASP A 104 -3.72 5.05 0.14
N PHE A 105 -2.70 4.37 0.69
CA PHE A 105 -2.71 2.91 0.72
C PHE A 105 -3.95 2.39 1.46
N CYS A 106 -4.19 2.88 2.68
CA CYS A 106 -5.34 2.45 3.47
C CYS A 106 -6.63 2.75 2.71
N HIS A 107 -6.82 3.99 2.26
CA HIS A 107 -8.03 4.43 1.56
C HIS A 107 -8.21 3.82 0.15
N SER A 108 -7.20 3.11 -0.35
CA SER A 108 -7.26 2.33 -1.59
C SER A 108 -7.72 0.87 -1.36
N VAL A 109 -7.80 0.38 -0.12
CA VAL A 109 -8.25 -0.99 0.16
C VAL A 109 -9.72 -1.15 -0.19
N ALA A 110 -10.02 -2.01 -1.17
CA ALA A 110 -11.37 -2.35 -1.57
C ALA A 110 -11.93 -3.54 -0.78
N ASP A 111 -11.09 -4.53 -0.46
CA ASP A 111 -11.45 -5.69 0.34
C ASP A 111 -10.19 -6.37 0.91
N VAL A 112 -10.38 -7.24 1.90
CA VAL A 112 -9.34 -8.11 2.46
C VAL A 112 -9.89 -9.52 2.61
N LYS A 113 -9.30 -10.51 1.94
CA LYS A 113 -9.70 -11.92 2.02
C LYS A 113 -8.50 -12.79 2.39
N GLY A 114 -8.60 -13.54 3.48
CA GLY A 114 -7.50 -14.40 3.96
C GLY A 114 -6.18 -13.62 4.14
N GLY A 115 -6.25 -12.39 4.63
CA GLY A 115 -5.09 -11.49 4.78
C GLY A 115 -4.57 -10.86 3.47
N VAL A 116 -5.23 -11.10 2.33
CA VAL A 116 -4.82 -10.52 1.04
C VAL A 116 -5.66 -9.29 0.72
N PHE A 117 -4.97 -8.16 0.55
CA PHE A 117 -5.60 -6.90 0.13
C PHE A 117 -5.96 -6.90 -1.35
N THR A 118 -7.20 -6.51 -1.66
CA THR A 118 -7.57 -6.02 -2.99
C THR A 118 -7.47 -4.51 -2.99
N LEU A 119 -6.58 -3.95 -3.82
CA LEU A 119 -6.33 -2.51 -3.90
C LEU A 119 -6.99 -1.90 -5.13
N LYS A 120 -7.61 -0.74 -4.96
CA LYS A 120 -8.18 0.11 -6.02
C LYS A 120 -7.77 1.57 -5.78
N PRO A 121 -6.49 1.89 -6.02
CA PRO A 121 -6.03 3.27 -5.97
C PRO A 121 -6.66 4.13 -7.07
N GLY A 122 -6.55 5.44 -6.89
CA GLY A 122 -7.14 6.44 -7.77
C GLY A 122 -7.98 7.45 -6.99
N ASP A 123 -8.88 8.12 -7.69
CA ASP A 123 -9.66 9.24 -7.15
C ASP A 123 -10.63 8.81 -6.02
N VAL A 124 -11.23 7.61 -6.11
CA VAL A 124 -12.21 7.15 -5.12
C VAL A 124 -11.53 6.59 -3.87
N LYS A 125 -11.70 7.27 -2.74
CA LYS A 125 -11.22 6.85 -1.42
C LYS A 125 -12.30 6.12 -0.63
N ARG A 126 -11.93 5.09 0.13
CA ARG A 126 -12.87 4.24 0.88
C ARG A 126 -12.79 4.45 2.38
N SER A 127 -13.92 4.36 3.07
CA SER A 127 -13.98 4.41 4.54
C SER A 127 -15.21 3.64 5.07
N ALA A 128 -15.37 3.60 6.40
CA ALA A 128 -16.58 3.07 7.04
C ALA A 128 -17.78 4.03 6.98
N LEU A 129 -17.60 5.25 6.48
CA LEU A 129 -18.67 6.25 6.38
C LEU A 129 -19.58 5.92 5.19
N LYS A 130 -20.88 5.80 5.44
CA LYS A 130 -21.90 5.54 4.40
C LYS A 130 -22.39 6.83 3.73
N ASP A 131 -22.46 7.91 4.50
CA ASP A 131 -23.06 9.18 4.06
C ASP A 131 -22.01 10.29 3.94
N SER A 132 -20.87 10.00 3.29
CA SER A 132 -19.84 11.00 3.00
C SER A 132 -20.27 11.91 1.86
N ALA A 133 -20.07 13.21 2.01
CA ALA A 133 -20.27 14.21 0.95
C ALA A 133 -18.93 14.83 0.53
N PRO A 134 -18.11 14.12 -0.27
CA PRO A 134 -16.80 14.60 -0.63
C PRO A 134 -16.89 15.75 -1.65
N LYS A 135 -15.89 16.62 -1.64
CA LYS A 135 -15.80 17.78 -2.56
C LYS A 135 -14.67 17.66 -3.57
N GLU A 136 -13.52 17.15 -3.13
CA GLU A 136 -12.27 17.17 -3.91
C GLU A 136 -11.95 15.85 -4.61
N HIS A 137 -12.45 14.71 -4.10
CA HIS A 137 -12.18 13.38 -4.65
C HIS A 137 -13.39 12.46 -4.45
N GLY A 138 -13.55 11.40 -5.23
CA GLY A 138 -14.62 10.42 -5.00
C GLY A 138 -14.54 9.76 -3.60
N ALA A 139 -15.70 9.38 -3.05
CA ALA A 139 -15.77 8.60 -1.81
C ALA A 139 -16.70 7.40 -2.00
N ALA A 140 -16.36 6.28 -1.36
CA ALA A 140 -17.18 5.08 -1.35
C ALA A 140 -17.14 4.40 0.03
N TYR A 141 -18.24 3.77 0.41
CA TYR A 141 -18.24 2.86 1.54
C TYR A 141 -17.36 1.64 1.24
N GLY A 142 -16.49 1.28 2.18
CA GLY A 142 -15.69 0.06 2.14
C GLY A 142 -16.01 -0.81 3.35
N GLU A 143 -16.66 -1.94 3.14
CA GLU A 143 -17.07 -2.84 4.23
C GLU A 143 -15.88 -3.27 5.10
N ALA A 144 -14.70 -3.49 4.50
CA ALA A 144 -13.49 -3.81 5.25
C ALA A 144 -13.20 -2.80 6.37
N PHE A 145 -13.42 -1.50 6.15
CA PHE A 145 -13.17 -0.44 7.15
C PHE A 145 -14.11 -0.51 8.36
N ALA A 146 -15.25 -1.17 8.24
CA ALA A 146 -16.19 -1.36 9.34
C ALA A 146 -15.89 -2.65 10.13
N THR A 147 -14.81 -3.38 9.81
CA THR A 147 -14.51 -4.68 10.41
C THR A 147 -13.02 -4.86 10.71
N ALA A 148 -12.71 -5.72 11.69
CA ALA A 148 -11.34 -6.15 11.99
C ALA A 148 -10.61 -6.77 10.78
N ARG A 149 -11.36 -7.20 9.75
CA ARG A 149 -10.84 -7.81 8.53
C ARG A 149 -9.84 -6.90 7.80
N LEU A 150 -10.02 -5.57 7.85
CA LEU A 150 -9.05 -4.62 7.28
C LEU A 150 -7.65 -4.81 7.88
N CYS A 151 -7.58 -5.06 9.18
CA CYS A 151 -6.34 -5.21 9.93
C CYS A 151 -5.66 -6.56 9.67
N SER A 152 -6.42 -7.59 9.30
CA SER A 152 -5.92 -8.97 9.13
C SER A 152 -4.80 -9.10 8.10
N GLY A 153 -4.73 -8.22 7.09
CA GLY A 153 -3.67 -8.29 6.08
C GLY A 153 -2.27 -7.93 6.57
N CYS A 154 -2.16 -7.37 7.78
CA CYS A 154 -0.88 -7.07 8.43
C CYS A 154 -0.78 -7.69 9.84
N HIS A 155 -1.89 -7.78 10.57
CA HIS A 155 -1.95 -8.26 11.96
C HIS A 155 -2.27 -9.76 12.09
N ASP A 156 -2.01 -10.53 11.02
CA ASP A 156 -2.05 -12.00 11.02
C ASP A 156 -0.95 -12.57 10.11
N PHE A 157 0.23 -12.79 10.68
CA PHE A 157 1.43 -13.22 9.99
C PHE A 157 2.00 -14.52 10.56
N THR A 158 2.07 -15.52 9.68
CA THR A 158 2.74 -16.79 9.90
C THR A 158 3.95 -16.88 8.98
N ASN A 159 5.10 -17.27 9.53
CA ASN A 159 6.33 -17.39 8.75
C ASN A 159 6.33 -18.68 7.90
N ARG A 160 7.34 -18.85 7.05
CA ARG A 160 7.45 -20.00 6.13
C ARG A 160 7.59 -21.37 6.82
N LEU A 161 7.93 -21.39 8.11
CA LEU A 161 8.02 -22.61 8.92
C LEU A 161 6.70 -22.94 9.62
N GLY A 162 5.64 -22.15 9.41
CA GLY A 162 4.34 -22.33 10.05
C GLY A 162 4.26 -21.72 11.45
N ALA A 163 5.28 -21.00 11.92
CA ALA A 163 5.24 -20.34 13.21
C ALA A 163 4.51 -18.99 13.12
N LYS A 164 3.57 -18.78 14.04
CA LYS A 164 2.84 -17.51 14.23
C LYS A 164 3.79 -16.47 14.84
N VAL A 165 4.09 -15.43 14.08
CA VAL A 165 5.00 -14.34 14.52
C VAL A 165 4.21 -13.13 14.98
N GLY A 166 3.06 -12.87 14.37
CA GLY A 166 2.05 -11.95 14.90
C GLY A 166 0.68 -12.49 14.54
N ASN A 167 -0.17 -12.77 15.50
CA ASN A 167 -1.44 -13.49 15.31
C ASN A 167 -2.59 -12.82 16.04
N THR A 168 -2.51 -11.49 16.20
CA THR A 168 -3.50 -10.70 16.94
C THR A 168 -4.89 -10.81 16.33
N TYR A 169 -5.01 -10.87 15.00
CA TYR A 169 -6.31 -11.10 14.37
C TYR A 169 -6.86 -12.50 14.71
N ASP A 170 -6.05 -13.55 14.62
CA ASP A 170 -6.45 -14.91 15.00
C ASP A 170 -6.82 -15.02 16.49
N GLU A 171 -6.09 -14.34 17.38
CA GLU A 171 -6.43 -14.22 18.81
C GLU A 171 -7.77 -13.49 18.99
N TRP A 172 -7.97 -12.38 18.29
CA TRP A 172 -9.22 -11.64 18.29
C TRP A 172 -10.40 -12.53 17.87
N THR A 173 -10.27 -13.32 16.80
CA THR A 173 -11.34 -14.23 16.35
C THR A 173 -11.77 -15.27 17.39
N LYS A 174 -10.92 -15.54 18.38
CA LYS A 174 -11.17 -16.50 19.47
C LYS A 174 -11.48 -15.83 20.81
N SER A 175 -11.45 -14.50 20.85
CA SER A 175 -11.65 -13.70 22.06
C SER A 175 -13.13 -13.36 22.28
N HIS A 176 -13.45 -12.91 23.50
CA HIS A 176 -14.78 -12.36 23.78
C HIS A 176 -15.06 -11.10 22.95
N PHE A 177 -14.05 -10.30 22.58
CA PHE A 177 -14.25 -9.11 21.76
C PHE A 177 -14.92 -9.44 20.42
N MET A 178 -14.54 -10.56 19.77
CA MET A 178 -15.23 -11.00 18.56
C MET A 178 -16.67 -11.42 18.87
N ALA A 179 -16.88 -12.20 19.94
CA ALA A 179 -18.21 -12.66 20.35
C ALA A 179 -19.16 -11.49 20.67
N ASP A 180 -18.62 -10.42 21.25
CA ASP A 180 -19.33 -9.19 21.60
C ASP A 180 -19.45 -8.22 20.40
N GLY A 181 -18.90 -8.57 19.23
CA GLY A 181 -18.96 -7.77 18.02
C GLY A 181 -18.00 -6.56 18.00
N VAL A 182 -17.10 -6.43 18.98
CA VAL A 182 -16.10 -5.36 19.06
C VAL A 182 -15.04 -5.55 17.97
N GLN A 183 -14.88 -4.54 17.13
CA GLN A 183 -13.92 -4.53 16.02
C GLN A 183 -12.64 -3.79 16.41
N CYS A 184 -11.54 -4.03 15.71
CA CYS A 184 -10.23 -3.41 16.03
C CYS A 184 -10.24 -1.88 16.02
N GLN A 185 -11.12 -1.25 15.25
CA GLN A 185 -11.22 0.20 15.12
C GLN A 185 -12.19 0.88 16.11
N HIS A 186 -12.76 0.13 17.06
CA HIS A 186 -13.78 0.61 18.01
C HIS A 186 -13.36 0.39 19.47
#